data_AF-A0A969SR64-F1
#
_entry.id   AF-A0A969SR64-F1
#
_cell.length_a   1.000
_cell.length_b   1.000
_cell.length_c   1.000
_cell.angle_alpha   90.00
_cell.angle_beta   90.00
_cell.angle_gamma   90.00
#
_symmetry.space_group_name_H-M   'P 1'
#
loop_
_entity.id
_entity.type
_entity.pdbx_description
1 polymer ?
#
loop_
_entity_poly.entity_id
_entity_poly.type
_entity_poly.pdbx_seq_one_letter_code
_entity_poly.pdbx_strand_id
1 'polypeptide(L)'
;MRIILELKPEVEIRLVAHAAALGMSVETYLESLVEKSLFKEEAFIEATIPQETWKAALNNLGRSPSLAQALPLSDQAISRESIYTREDEML
;
A
#
# COMPACT_ATOMS: atom_id res chain seq x y z
N MET A 1 3.09 22.83 21.55
CA MET A 1 4.05 21.97 22.29
C MET A 1 5.36 21.96 21.53
N ARG A 2 6.50 21.75 22.20
CA ARG A 2 7.81 21.59 21.55
C ARG A 2 8.27 20.15 21.74
N ILE A 3 8.64 19.49 20.65
CA ILE A 3 9.21 18.14 20.65
C ILE A 3 10.69 18.29 20.33
N ILE A 4 11.55 17.61 21.10
CA ILE A 4 12.99 17.55 20.86
C ILE A 4 13.29 16.13 20.38
N LEU A 5 13.98 16.01 19.25
CA LEU A 5 14.34 14.75 18.62
C LEU A 5 15.86 14.62 18.64
N GLU A 6 16.37 13.58 19.29
CA GLU A 6 17.78 13.22 19.22
C GLU A 6 17.96 12.19 18.11
N LEU A 7 18.62 12.58 17.03
CA LEU A 7 18.84 11.75 15.86
C LEU A 7 20.30 11.30 15.77
N LYS A 8 20.53 10.20 15.05
CA LYS A 8 21.91 9.82 14.72
C LYS A 8 22.50 10.83 13.73
N PRO A 9 23.80 11.15 13.80
CA PRO A 9 24.42 12.16 12.94
C PRO A 9 24.21 11.90 11.44
N GLU A 10 24.21 10.64 11.02
CA GLU A 10 24.00 10.28 9.61
C GLU A 10 22.58 10.60 9.13
N VAL A 11 21.61 10.55 10.04
CA VAL A 11 20.21 10.87 9.73
C VAL A 11 20.03 12.38 9.63
N GLU A 12 20.63 13.15 10.52
CA GLU A 12 20.58 14.62 10.49
C GLU A 12 21.12 15.18 9.16
N ILE A 13 22.29 14.69 8.73
CA ILE A 13 22.92 15.10 7.47
C ILE A 13 21.99 14.83 6.30
N ARG A 14 21.38 13.63 6.26
CA ARG A 14 20.46 13.26 5.17
C ARG A 14 19.19 14.09 5.19
N LEU A 15 18.68 14.41 6.37
CA LEU A 15 17.47 15.22 6.56
C LEU A 15 17.69 16.65 6.08
N VAL A 16 18.82 17.26 6.45
CA VAL A 16 19.24 18.59 5.99
C VAL A 16 19.39 18.61 4.47
N ALA A 17 20.06 17.61 3.89
CA ALA A 17 20.24 17.53 2.44
C ALA A 17 18.91 17.41 1.69
N HIS A 18 17.96 16.63 2.21
CA HIS A 18 16.62 16.48 1.59
C HIS A 18 15.80 17.76 1.68
N ALA A 19 15.80 18.43 2.83
CA ALA A 19 15.11 19.70 3.00
C ALA A 19 15.69 20.78 2.05
N ALA A 20 17.01 20.87 1.97
CA ALA A 20 17.71 21.79 1.08
C ALA A 20 17.42 21.51 -0.41
N ALA A 21 17.39 20.24 -0.82
CA ALA A 21 17.05 19.86 -2.19
C ALA A 21 15.62 20.27 -2.59
N LEU A 22 14.71 20.32 -1.62
CA LEU A 22 13.33 20.77 -1.81
C LEU A 22 13.15 22.28 -1.57
N GLY A 23 14.23 23.02 -1.27
CA GLY A 23 14.19 24.45 -1.02
C GLY A 23 13.43 24.85 0.25
N MET A 24 13.31 23.95 1.23
CA MET A 24 12.57 24.16 2.47
C MET A 24 13.47 24.01 3.70
N SER A 25 13.01 24.54 4.84
CA SER A 25 13.70 24.33 6.12
C SER A 25 13.49 22.90 6.60
N VAL A 26 14.39 22.43 7.49
CA VAL A 26 14.33 21.09 8.05
C VAL A 26 13.05 20.89 8.88
N GLU A 27 12.63 21.93 9.58
CA GLU A 27 11.41 21.93 10.38
C GLU A 27 10.16 21.75 9.51
N THR A 28 10.04 22.54 8.43
CA THR A 28 8.92 22.41 7.48
C THR A 28 8.91 21.05 6.79
N TYR A 29 10.10 20.52 6.47
CA TYR A 29 10.21 19.18 5.90
C TYR A 29 9.72 18.11 6.87
N LEU A 30 10.16 18.15 8.14
CA LEU A 30 9.74 17.23 9.19
C LEU A 30 8.24 17.34 9.47
N GLU A 31 7.69 18.54 9.55
CA GLU A 31 6.26 18.77 9.73
C GLU A 31 5.47 18.09 8.62
N SER A 32 5.86 18.30 7.35
CA SER A 32 5.19 17.66 6.21
C SER A 32 5.29 16.12 6.22
N LEU A 33 6.39 15.56 6.72
CA LEU A 33 6.56 14.11 6.85
C LEU A 33 5.67 13.53 7.94
N VAL A 34 5.61 14.21 9.09
CA VAL A 34 4.76 13.81 10.22
C VAL A 34 3.29 13.89 9.81
N GLU A 35 2.85 15.00 9.21
CA GLU A 35 1.49 15.14 8.68
C GLU A 35 1.15 14.01 7.71
N LYS A 36 1.99 13.76 6.70
CA LYS A 36 1.78 12.65 5.75
C LYS A 36 1.71 11.30 6.43
N SER A 37 2.50 11.06 7.48
CA SER A 37 2.47 9.79 8.20
C SER A 37 1.18 9.61 9.02
N LEU A 38 0.71 10.67 9.68
CA LEU A 38 -0.51 10.66 10.47
C LEU A 38 -1.76 10.51 9.58
N PHE A 39 -1.82 11.25 8.46
CA PHE A 39 -2.90 11.09 7.46
C PHE A 39 -2.89 9.70 6.80
N LYS A 40 -1.71 9.06 6.67
CA LYS A 40 -1.61 7.71 6.12
C LYS A 40 -2.10 6.66 7.11
N GLU A 41 -1.92 6.85 8.41
CA GLU A 41 -2.52 5.99 9.44
C GLU A 41 -4.05 6.13 9.46
N GLU A 42 -4.60 7.34 9.33
CA GLU A 42 -6.05 7.54 9.18
C GLU A 42 -6.61 6.85 7.93
N ALA A 43 -5.87 6.90 6.81
CA ALA A 43 -6.25 6.20 5.57
C ALA A 43 -6.09 4.66 5.65
N PHE A 44 -5.17 4.15 6.47
CA PHE A 44 -4.95 2.70 6.64
C PHE A 44 -5.92 2.07 7.65
N ILE A 45 -6.44 2.85 8.60
CA ILE A 45 -7.36 2.39 9.64
C ILE A 45 -8.81 2.31 9.14
N GLU A 46 -9.19 2.99 8.05
CA GLU A 46 -10.61 3.06 7.66
C GLU A 46 -10.93 3.05 6.16
N ALA A 47 -10.18 2.32 5.34
CA ALA A 47 -10.71 1.84 4.06
C ALA A 47 -11.53 0.54 4.25
N THR A 48 -12.44 0.51 5.24
CA THR A 48 -13.52 -0.48 5.22
C THR A 48 -14.45 -0.07 4.08
N ILE A 49 -14.14 -0.52 2.87
CA ILE A 49 -15.00 -0.35 1.71
C ILE A 49 -16.40 -0.83 2.15
N PRO A 50 -17.43 0.03 2.11
CA PRO A 50 -18.76 -0.36 2.55
C PRO A 50 -19.17 -1.64 1.83
N GLN A 51 -19.80 -2.58 2.57
CA GLN A 51 -20.17 -3.88 2.01
C GLN A 51 -20.96 -3.76 0.70
N GLU A 52 -21.82 -2.75 0.59
CA GLU A 52 -22.61 -2.46 -0.60
C GLU A 52 -21.76 -1.99 -1.79
N THR A 53 -20.70 -1.21 -1.53
CA THR A 53 -19.72 -0.83 -2.55
C THR A 53 -18.96 -2.06 -3.07
N TRP A 54 -18.58 -2.97 -2.18
CA TRP A 54 -17.94 -4.23 -2.54
C TRP A 54 -18.87 -5.12 -3.38
N LYS A 55 -20.13 -5.27 -2.97
CA LYS A 55 -21.15 -6.03 -3.72
C LYS A 55 -21.38 -5.43 -5.10
N ALA A 56 -21.48 -4.11 -5.20
CA ALA A 56 -21.66 -3.42 -6.48
C ALA A 56 -20.45 -3.65 -7.41
N ALA A 57 -19.23 -3.51 -6.89
CA ALA A 57 -18.01 -3.77 -7.66
C ALA A 57 -17.94 -5.23 -8.15
N LEU A 58 -18.25 -6.20 -7.30
CA LEU A 58 -18.25 -7.62 -7.65
C LEU A 58 -19.32 -7.95 -8.71
N ASN A 59 -20.53 -7.40 -8.57
CA ASN A 59 -21.59 -7.57 -9.56
C ASN A 59 -21.22 -6.95 -10.91
N ASN A 60 -20.59 -5.78 -10.92
CA ASN A 60 -20.12 -5.12 -12.13
C ASN A 60 -19.00 -5.93 -12.80
N LEU A 61 -18.07 -6.48 -12.01
CA LEU A 61 -17.02 -7.35 -12.51
C LEU A 61 -17.61 -8.61 -13.15
N GLY A 62 -18.55 -9.29 -12.47
CA GLY A 62 -19.21 -10.49 -13.01
C GLY A 62 -20.03 -10.25 -14.28
N ARG A 63 -20.50 -9.02 -14.50
CA ARG A 63 -21.20 -8.59 -15.73
C ARG A 63 -20.28 -7.98 -16.79
N SER A 64 -18.98 -7.91 -16.52
CA SER A 64 -18.04 -7.27 -17.43
C SER A 64 -17.86 -8.10 -18.72
N PRO A 65 -17.77 -7.47 -19.90
CA PRO A 65 -17.55 -8.17 -21.15
C PRO A 65 -16.23 -8.96 -21.18
N SER A 66 -15.22 -8.49 -20.45
CA SER A 66 -13.90 -9.13 -20.34
C SER A 66 -13.99 -10.48 -19.65
N LEU A 67 -14.77 -10.61 -18.57
CA LEU A 67 -15.00 -11.90 -17.93
C LEU A 67 -15.94 -12.80 -18.73
N ALA A 68 -16.95 -12.24 -19.38
CA ALA A 68 -17.87 -13.01 -20.21
C ALA A 68 -17.18 -13.69 -21.42
N GLN A 69 -16.07 -13.13 -21.89
CA GLN A 69 -15.27 -13.66 -23.00
C GLN A 69 -14.04 -14.44 -22.52
N ALA A 70 -13.79 -14.51 -21.20
CA ALA A 70 -12.66 -15.25 -20.68
C ALA A 70 -12.88 -16.76 -20.82
N LEU A 71 -11.81 -17.48 -21.16
CA LEU A 71 -11.85 -18.93 -21.16
C LEU A 71 -11.98 -19.44 -19.73
N PRO A 72 -12.76 -20.51 -19.49
CA PRO A 72 -12.76 -21.20 -18.20
C PRO A 72 -11.35 -21.60 -17.80
N LEU A 73 -11.05 -21.51 -16.49
CA LEU A 73 -9.80 -22.05 -15.97
C LEU A 73 -9.77 -23.56 -16.18
N SER A 74 -8.58 -24.10 -16.48
CA SER A 74 -8.39 -25.55 -16.58
C SER A 74 -8.46 -26.20 -15.20
N ASP A 75 -8.79 -27.49 -15.18
CA ASP A 75 -8.84 -28.29 -13.93
C ASP A 75 -7.51 -28.25 -13.17
N GLN A 76 -6.39 -28.21 -13.89
CA GLN A 76 -5.07 -28.02 -13.30
C GLN A 76 -4.91 -26.65 -12.64
N ALA A 77 -5.40 -25.57 -13.27
CA ALA A 77 -5.28 -24.22 -12.72
C ALA A 77 -6.13 -24.00 -11.46
N ILE A 78 -7.21 -24.78 -11.28
CA ILE A 78 -8.07 -24.74 -10.09
C ILE A 78 -7.77 -25.87 -9.10
N SER A 79 -6.84 -26.77 -9.41
CA SER A 79 -6.47 -27.88 -8.53
C SER A 79 -5.82 -27.35 -7.26
N ARG A 80 -6.23 -27.92 -6.12
CA ARG A 80 -5.68 -27.57 -4.80
C ARG A 80 -4.17 -27.81 -4.76
N GLU A 81 -3.73 -28.89 -5.38
CA GLU A 81 -2.33 -29.31 -5.47
C GLU A 81 -1.51 -28.26 -6.24
N SER A 82 -2.08 -27.63 -7.28
CA SER A 82 -1.43 -26.55 -8.04
C SER A 82 -1.48 -25.19 -7.34
N ILE A 83 -2.54 -24.90 -6.56
CA ILE A 83 -2.69 -23.63 -5.85
C ILE A 83 -1.82 -23.61 -4.58
N TYR A 84 -1.66 -24.77 -3.93
CA TYR A 84 -0.93 -24.92 -2.68
C TYR A 84 0.37 -25.71 -2.83
N THR A 85 0.92 -25.81 -4.04
CA THR A 85 2.26 -26.38 -4.25
C THR A 85 3.22 -25.69 -3.27
N ARG A 86 3.74 -26.46 -2.31
CA ARG A 86 4.72 -25.96 -1.35
C ARG A 86 5.96 -25.61 -2.13
N GLU A 87 6.53 -24.44 -1.83
CA GLU A 87 7.79 -23.96 -2.43
C GLU A 87 8.95 -24.99 -2.29
N ASP A 88 8.78 -25.98 -1.39
CA ASP A 88 9.67 -27.12 -1.14
C ASP A 88 9.84 -28.11 -2.30
N GLU A 89 8.96 -28.15 -3.31
CA GLU A 89 9.11 -29.04 -4.48
C GLU A 89 9.90 -28.44 -5.65
N MET A 90 10.41 -27.20 -5.51
CA MET A 90 11.24 -26.54 -6.53
C MET A 90 12.76 -26.71 -6.32
N LEU A 91 13.20 -27.77 -5.62
CA LEU A 91 14.62 -28.12 -5.42
C LEU A 91 15.03 -29.39 -6.17
#